data_AF-A0A1L7WU75-F1
#
_entry.id   AF-A0A1L7WU75-F1
#
_cell.length_a   1.000
_cell.length_b   1.000
_cell.length_c   1.000
_cell.angle_alpha   90.00
_cell.angle_beta   90.00
_cell.angle_gamma   90.00
#
_symmetry.space_group_name_H-M   'P 1'
#
loop_
_entity.id
_entity.type
_entity.pdbx_description
1 polymer ?
#
loop_
_entity_poly.entity_id
_entity_poly.type
_entity_poly.pdbx_seq_one_letter_code
_entity_poly.pdbx_strand_id
1 'polypeptide(L)'
;MDWDLSNVPLQPSIDETVGLTKPGCWSIGSLMICEILLDETNITPDIVCSWKDTGIVYCLRKRLTPKTNRDPEGDFITSRHPKYYGASRGIWNLSPNVFCKAKSWVEGLTTEATTIRWINNKVPSIPTEKVLYDWIDPMWNRTIMISERVLGKTYQEAWPSLTMHQKLSVADQVAKHLKALSEMTSDYVETVQGTGLVGAWSLRVREPLPFWKPRVEPRVSRDDYEAYIKRQNDSYGIKIIAPNIGQPLVLQHSDCNPTNFLVTIPSNIDDQPIVTGIIDWEGIGYLPKWRIATCPRLGQGLRVETNPPVREGNDWQWMLSNACVRVGFPLELDYIKESVRKRYSEEAVKHIIVCDNLPTEV
;
A
#
# COMPACT_ATOMS: atom_id res chain seq x y z
N MET A 1 -30.11 11.05 -19.34
CA MET A 1 -30.37 9.73 -18.73
C MET A 1 -29.06 9.37 -18.04
N ASP A 2 -28.87 9.93 -16.84
CA ASP A 2 -27.65 9.77 -16.06
C ASP A 2 -27.67 8.38 -15.44
N TRP A 3 -27.03 7.44 -16.10
CA TRP A 3 -26.75 6.15 -15.49
C TRP A 3 -25.75 6.41 -14.37
N ASP A 4 -26.17 6.21 -13.13
CA ASP A 4 -25.26 6.19 -11.98
C ASP A 4 -24.33 4.98 -12.09
N LEU A 5 -23.24 5.15 -12.84
CA LEU A 5 -22.23 4.13 -13.08
C LEU A 5 -21.52 3.68 -11.79
N SER A 6 -21.71 4.38 -10.66
CA SER A 6 -21.09 4.01 -9.39
C SER A 6 -21.59 2.66 -8.86
N ASN A 7 -22.80 2.23 -9.24
CA ASN A 7 -23.44 1.01 -8.72
C ASN A 7 -23.24 -0.25 -9.57
N VAL A 8 -22.45 -0.19 -10.66
CA VAL A 8 -22.19 -1.39 -11.49
C VAL A 8 -21.22 -2.32 -10.75
N PRO A 9 -21.61 -3.54 -10.35
CA PRO A 9 -20.71 -4.44 -9.62
C PRO A 9 -19.65 -5.04 -10.54
N LEU A 10 -18.51 -5.43 -9.96
CA LEU A 10 -17.52 -6.25 -10.66
C LEU A 10 -18.09 -7.65 -10.84
N GLN A 11 -17.98 -8.21 -12.04
CA GLN A 11 -18.49 -9.54 -12.37
C GLN A 11 -17.39 -10.42 -12.96
N PRO A 12 -17.02 -11.54 -12.29
CA PRO A 12 -17.52 -11.97 -10.97
C PRO A 12 -17.06 -11.01 -9.86
N SER A 13 -17.57 -11.14 -8.64
CA SER A 13 -17.10 -10.34 -7.50
C SER A 13 -15.62 -10.62 -7.24
N ILE A 14 -14.84 -9.62 -6.78
CA ILE A 14 -13.45 -9.84 -6.37
C ILE A 14 -13.33 -10.92 -5.30
N ASP A 15 -14.34 -11.01 -4.44
CA ASP A 15 -14.41 -12.01 -3.38
C ASP A 15 -14.46 -13.45 -3.91
N GLU A 16 -14.86 -13.64 -5.16
CA GLU A 16 -15.02 -14.95 -5.81
C GLU A 16 -13.79 -15.33 -6.66
N THR A 17 -12.70 -14.55 -6.58
CA THR A 17 -11.47 -14.76 -7.35
C THR A 17 -10.80 -16.09 -7.05
N VAL A 18 -10.80 -16.47 -5.76
CA VAL A 18 -10.20 -17.72 -5.29
C VAL A 18 -11.30 -18.56 -4.64
N GLY A 19 -11.47 -19.78 -5.12
CA GLY A 19 -12.40 -20.73 -4.53
C GLY A 19 -11.77 -22.09 -4.30
N LEU A 20 -12.02 -22.64 -3.11
CA LEU A 20 -11.57 -23.97 -2.71
C LEU A 20 -12.47 -25.02 -3.39
N THR A 21 -11.91 -25.77 -4.32
CA THR A 21 -12.65 -26.77 -5.13
C THR A 21 -12.73 -28.13 -4.43
N LYS A 22 -11.67 -28.47 -3.69
CA LYS A 22 -11.53 -29.64 -2.81
C LYS A 22 -10.40 -29.36 -1.81
N PRO A 23 -10.26 -30.13 -0.72
CA PRO A 23 -9.18 -29.92 0.24
C PRO A 23 -7.81 -29.86 -0.45
N GLY A 24 -7.09 -28.76 -0.23
CA GLY A 24 -5.77 -28.53 -0.81
C GLY A 24 -5.75 -28.14 -2.30
N CYS A 25 -6.88 -27.73 -2.89
CA CYS A 25 -6.95 -27.33 -4.31
C CYS A 25 -7.88 -26.13 -4.52
N TRP A 26 -7.33 -25.06 -5.09
CA TRP A 26 -7.99 -23.78 -5.32
C TRP A 26 -8.04 -23.44 -6.81
N SER A 27 -9.21 -23.03 -7.28
CA SER A 27 -9.34 -22.30 -8.53
C SER A 27 -8.94 -20.83 -8.27
N ILE A 28 -8.09 -20.26 -9.13
CA ILE A 28 -7.71 -18.84 -9.05
C ILE A 28 -7.98 -18.16 -10.39
N GLY A 29 -9.07 -17.40 -10.44
CA GLY A 29 -9.54 -16.71 -11.63
C GLY A 29 -9.83 -17.66 -12.80
N SER A 30 -9.61 -17.16 -14.01
CA SER A 30 -9.82 -17.89 -15.26
C SER A 30 -8.62 -18.72 -15.72
N LEU A 31 -7.44 -18.52 -15.12
CA LEU A 31 -6.16 -18.98 -15.68
C LEU A 31 -5.43 -20.04 -14.86
N MET A 32 -5.59 -20.06 -13.53
CA MET A 32 -4.70 -20.85 -12.67
C MET A 32 -5.46 -21.77 -11.71
N ILE A 33 -4.77 -22.84 -11.32
CA ILE A 33 -5.12 -23.73 -10.22
C ILE A 33 -3.94 -23.77 -9.26
N CYS A 34 -4.19 -23.66 -7.96
CA CYS A 34 -3.21 -23.94 -6.93
C CYS A 34 -3.56 -25.27 -6.28
N GLU A 35 -2.62 -26.17 -6.09
CA GLU A 35 -2.87 -27.47 -5.45
C GLU A 35 -1.68 -27.99 -4.64
N ILE A 36 -1.97 -28.85 -3.66
CA ILE A 36 -0.96 -29.63 -2.94
C ILE A 36 -0.39 -30.69 -3.88
N LEU A 37 0.93 -30.72 -3.99
CA LEU A 37 1.67 -31.68 -4.78
C LEU A 37 2.05 -32.88 -3.89
N LEU A 38 1.43 -34.03 -4.13
CA LEU A 38 1.64 -35.24 -3.33
C LEU A 38 2.96 -35.96 -3.67
N ASP A 39 3.45 -35.78 -4.88
CA ASP A 39 4.71 -36.35 -5.37
C ASP A 39 5.58 -35.25 -5.97
N GLU A 40 6.64 -34.87 -5.25
CA GLU A 40 7.62 -33.84 -5.64
C GLU A 40 8.33 -34.13 -6.97
N THR A 41 8.28 -35.37 -7.47
CA THR A 41 8.87 -35.74 -8.77
C THR A 41 7.95 -35.49 -9.97
N ASN A 42 6.65 -35.27 -9.72
CA ASN A 42 5.65 -35.06 -10.77
C ASN A 42 5.56 -33.58 -11.18
N ILE A 43 6.69 -33.03 -11.64
CA ILE A 43 6.76 -31.65 -12.14
C ILE A 43 6.38 -31.65 -13.62
N THR A 44 5.19 -31.14 -13.92
CA THR A 44 4.69 -31.01 -15.30
C THR A 44 4.95 -29.59 -15.85
N PRO A 45 5.10 -29.41 -17.18
CA PRO A 45 5.46 -28.11 -17.77
C PRO A 45 4.45 -26.96 -17.54
N ASP A 46 3.22 -27.28 -17.17
CA ASP A 46 2.15 -26.35 -16.82
C ASP A 46 2.27 -25.81 -15.38
N ILE A 47 3.15 -26.38 -14.54
CA ILE A 47 3.50 -25.82 -13.24
C ILE A 47 4.45 -24.64 -13.43
N VAL A 48 4.02 -23.47 -12.99
CA VAL A 48 4.76 -22.20 -13.16
C VAL A 48 5.50 -21.75 -11.92
N CYS A 49 5.08 -22.25 -10.76
CA CYS A 49 5.65 -21.92 -9.46
C CYS A 49 5.35 -23.06 -8.48
N SER A 50 6.27 -23.34 -7.56
CA SER A 50 6.02 -24.20 -6.41
C SER A 50 6.70 -23.64 -5.17
N TRP A 51 6.16 -23.98 -4.01
CA TRP A 51 6.74 -23.59 -2.72
C TRP A 51 6.47 -24.67 -1.68
N LYS A 52 7.32 -24.71 -0.65
CA LYS A 52 7.17 -25.60 0.50
C LYS A 52 6.76 -24.77 1.71
N ASP A 53 5.68 -25.17 2.37
CA ASP A 53 5.19 -24.52 3.57
C ASP A 53 4.70 -25.55 4.59
N THR A 54 5.19 -25.46 5.82
CA THR A 54 4.90 -26.41 6.91
C THR A 54 5.12 -27.89 6.53
N GLY A 55 6.11 -28.16 5.67
CA GLY A 55 6.44 -29.52 5.21
C GLY A 55 5.61 -30.01 4.02
N ILE A 56 4.60 -29.26 3.58
CA ILE A 56 3.74 -29.57 2.42
C ILE A 56 4.23 -28.77 1.21
N VAL A 57 4.25 -29.41 0.04
CA VAL A 57 4.56 -28.73 -1.23
C VAL A 57 3.27 -28.32 -1.92
N TYR A 58 3.21 -27.06 -2.31
CA TYR A 58 2.13 -26.47 -3.09
C TYR A 58 2.67 -26.09 -4.47
N CYS A 59 1.82 -26.15 -5.48
CA CYS A 59 2.16 -25.72 -6.82
C CYS A 59 1.07 -24.84 -7.42
N LEU A 60 1.48 -23.88 -8.24
CA LEU A 60 0.62 -23.08 -9.10
C LEU A 60 0.76 -23.61 -10.53
N ARG A 61 -0.38 -23.95 -11.13
CA ARG A 61 -0.49 -24.59 -12.43
C ARG A 61 -1.38 -23.77 -13.35
N LYS A 62 -0.96 -23.61 -14.61
CA LYS A 62 -1.79 -23.08 -15.68
C LYS A 62 -2.90 -24.05 -16.03
N ARG A 63 -4.14 -23.56 -16.18
CA ARG A 63 -5.22 -24.35 -16.77
C ARG A 63 -4.86 -24.70 -18.22
N LEU A 64 -5.01 -25.97 -18.58
CA LEU A 64 -4.85 -26.42 -19.98
C LEU A 64 -5.83 -25.70 -20.91
N THR A 65 -7.02 -25.40 -20.42
CA THR A 65 -8.03 -24.59 -21.10
C THR A 65 -8.49 -23.48 -20.15
N PRO A 66 -8.16 -22.21 -20.44
CA PRO A 66 -8.66 -21.07 -19.69
C PRO A 66 -10.19 -21.05 -19.61
N LYS A 67 -10.73 -20.56 -18.50
CA LYS A 67 -12.19 -20.39 -18.38
C LYS A 67 -12.65 -19.27 -19.29
N THR A 68 -13.69 -19.57 -20.08
CA THR A 68 -14.34 -18.60 -20.98
C THR A 68 -15.61 -18.01 -20.38
N ASN A 69 -16.22 -18.68 -19.39
CA ASN A 69 -17.29 -18.15 -18.59
C ASN A 69 -16.75 -17.40 -17.35
N ARG A 70 -17.61 -16.58 -16.76
CA ARG A 70 -17.32 -15.79 -15.55
C ARG A 70 -17.86 -16.43 -14.28
N ASP A 71 -18.22 -17.70 -14.35
CA ASP A 71 -18.78 -18.42 -13.22
C ASP A 71 -17.67 -18.74 -12.21
N PRO A 72 -17.81 -18.37 -10.94
CA PRO A 72 -16.84 -18.74 -9.92
C PRO A 72 -16.86 -20.25 -9.65
N GLU A 73 -15.80 -20.77 -9.02
CA GLU A 73 -15.62 -22.21 -8.81
C GLU A 73 -15.11 -22.50 -7.40
N GLY A 74 -15.83 -23.36 -6.67
CA GLY A 74 -15.48 -23.74 -5.30
C GLY A 74 -16.00 -22.79 -4.24
N ASP A 75 -15.60 -23.05 -2.99
CA ASP A 75 -15.93 -22.24 -1.82
C ASP A 75 -14.98 -21.04 -1.69
N PHE A 76 -15.52 -19.84 -1.87
CA PHE A 76 -14.80 -18.57 -1.82
C PHE A 76 -14.70 -17.96 -0.40
N ILE A 77 -15.28 -18.60 0.61
CA ILE A 77 -15.29 -18.12 1.99
C ILE A 77 -14.14 -18.75 2.79
N THR A 78 -13.95 -20.07 2.71
CA THR A 78 -13.04 -20.81 3.60
C THR A 78 -11.62 -20.25 3.65
N SER A 79 -11.04 -19.88 2.50
CA SER A 79 -9.66 -19.40 2.43
C SER A 79 -9.51 -17.88 2.51
N ARG A 80 -10.61 -17.14 2.56
CA ARG A 80 -10.60 -15.68 2.47
C ARG A 80 -10.16 -15.06 3.79
N HIS A 81 -9.31 -14.04 3.71
CA HIS A 81 -8.88 -13.30 4.88
C HIS A 81 -10.02 -12.41 5.40
N PRO A 82 -10.43 -12.53 6.69
CA PRO A 82 -11.64 -11.89 7.21
C PRO A 82 -11.53 -10.36 7.37
N LYS A 83 -10.33 -9.79 7.29
CA LYS A 83 -10.12 -8.32 7.39
C LYS A 83 -9.85 -7.63 6.04
N TYR A 84 -9.56 -8.39 4.98
CA TYR A 84 -9.04 -7.84 3.73
C TYR A 84 -9.81 -8.39 2.52
N TYR A 85 -11.08 -8.02 2.44
CA TYR A 85 -11.98 -8.33 1.33
C TYR A 85 -12.87 -7.11 1.04
N GLY A 86 -13.54 -7.08 -0.11
CA GLY A 86 -14.45 -6.00 -0.43
C GLY A 86 -14.66 -5.79 -1.91
N ALA A 87 -14.69 -4.53 -2.31
CA ALA A 87 -15.14 -4.09 -3.61
C ALA A 87 -14.13 -4.32 -4.76
N SER A 88 -12.86 -4.05 -4.49
CA SER A 88 -11.80 -3.96 -5.50
C SER A 88 -10.55 -4.76 -5.17
N ARG A 89 -10.52 -5.41 -4.01
CA ARG A 89 -9.36 -6.18 -3.53
C ARG A 89 -9.77 -7.28 -2.57
N GLY A 90 -9.01 -8.36 -2.58
CA GLY A 90 -9.19 -9.50 -1.69
C GLY A 90 -7.87 -10.21 -1.41
N ILE A 91 -7.78 -10.85 -0.25
CA ILE A 91 -6.65 -11.69 0.16
C ILE A 91 -7.17 -13.07 0.57
N TRP A 92 -6.49 -14.13 0.12
CA TRP A 92 -6.77 -15.52 0.50
C TRP A 92 -5.50 -16.22 0.98
N ASN A 93 -5.63 -17.09 1.98
CA ASN A 93 -4.56 -17.98 2.40
C ASN A 93 -4.55 -19.21 1.49
N LEU A 94 -3.44 -19.45 0.78
CA LEU A 94 -3.22 -20.69 0.02
C LEU A 94 -2.49 -21.74 0.88
N SER A 95 -1.66 -21.27 1.81
CA SER A 95 -1.01 -22.06 2.86
C SER A 95 -0.80 -21.16 4.10
N PRO A 96 -0.33 -21.68 5.25
CA PRO A 96 -0.12 -20.87 6.45
C PRO A 96 0.70 -19.57 6.26
N ASN A 97 1.71 -19.62 5.39
CA ASN A 97 2.67 -18.55 5.14
C ASN A 97 2.66 -18.03 3.68
N VAL A 98 1.67 -18.40 2.86
CA VAL A 98 1.55 -17.89 1.47
C VAL A 98 0.14 -17.42 1.19
N PHE A 99 0.06 -16.21 0.62
CA PHE A 99 -1.19 -15.56 0.28
C PHE A 99 -1.37 -15.40 -1.23
N CYS A 100 -2.62 -15.39 -1.65
CA CYS A 100 -3.05 -14.84 -2.93
C CYS A 100 -3.67 -13.47 -2.68
N LYS A 101 -3.18 -12.43 -3.36
CA LYS A 101 -3.79 -11.11 -3.40
C LYS A 101 -4.40 -10.89 -4.78
N ALA A 102 -5.66 -10.51 -4.82
CA ALA A 102 -6.32 -10.08 -6.04
C ALA A 102 -6.74 -8.62 -5.92
N LYS A 103 -6.53 -7.86 -6.99
CA LYS A 103 -6.98 -6.46 -7.10
C LYS A 103 -7.62 -6.23 -8.46
N SER A 104 -8.63 -5.37 -8.50
CA SER A 104 -9.24 -4.94 -9.76
C SER A 104 -8.21 -4.28 -10.66
N TRP A 105 -8.33 -4.50 -11.96
CA TRP A 105 -7.33 -4.09 -12.93
C TRP A 105 -7.98 -3.55 -14.19
N VAL A 106 -7.26 -2.64 -14.86
CA VAL A 106 -7.52 -2.21 -16.23
C VAL A 106 -6.18 -2.07 -16.93
N GLU A 107 -6.19 -2.18 -18.26
CA GLU A 107 -4.99 -2.06 -19.07
C GLU A 107 -4.27 -0.73 -18.86
N GLY A 108 -2.94 -0.79 -18.75
CA GLY A 108 -2.09 0.39 -18.51
C GLY A 108 -1.76 0.68 -17.03
N LEU A 109 -2.32 -0.08 -16.07
CA LEU A 109 -1.94 0.07 -14.66
C LEU A 109 -0.63 -0.64 -14.32
N THR A 110 0.22 0.05 -13.57
CA THR A 110 1.34 -0.57 -12.86
C THR A 110 0.82 -1.51 -11.78
N THR A 111 1.29 -2.77 -11.81
CA THR A 111 0.91 -3.78 -10.82
C THR A 111 1.77 -3.68 -9.57
N GLU A 112 1.21 -4.05 -8.41
CA GLU A 112 1.96 -4.09 -7.14
C GLU A 112 3.22 -4.97 -7.24
N ALA A 113 3.12 -6.15 -7.86
CA ALA A 113 4.26 -7.03 -8.10
C ALA A 113 5.36 -6.37 -8.94
N THR A 114 4.98 -5.59 -9.95
CA THR A 114 5.94 -4.84 -10.78
C THR A 114 6.65 -3.77 -9.95
N THR A 115 5.91 -3.05 -9.11
CA THR A 115 6.49 -2.10 -8.17
C THR A 115 7.47 -2.77 -7.22
N ILE A 116 7.09 -3.89 -6.58
CA ILE A 116 7.97 -4.61 -5.65
C ILE A 116 9.27 -5.05 -6.34
N ARG A 117 9.19 -5.61 -7.54
CA ARG A 117 10.40 -5.99 -8.31
C ARG A 117 11.29 -4.79 -8.63
N TRP A 118 10.69 -3.66 -8.98
CA TRP A 118 11.43 -2.42 -9.23
C TRP A 118 12.15 -1.95 -7.97
N ILE A 119 11.47 -1.95 -6.82
CA ILE A 119 12.05 -1.56 -5.53
C ILE A 119 13.19 -2.49 -5.13
N ASN A 120 13.00 -3.80 -5.23
CA ASN A 120 14.05 -4.78 -4.91
C ASN A 120 15.30 -4.62 -5.80
N ASN A 121 15.12 -4.16 -7.04
CA ASN A 121 16.23 -3.90 -7.94
C ASN A 121 16.92 -2.54 -7.68
N LYS A 122 16.15 -1.49 -7.39
CA LYS A 122 16.66 -0.11 -7.32
C LYS A 122 17.01 0.35 -5.90
N VAL A 123 16.33 -0.17 -4.89
CA VAL A 123 16.47 0.22 -3.48
C VAL A 123 16.43 -1.04 -2.59
N PRO A 124 17.39 -1.99 -2.75
CA PRO A 124 17.36 -3.30 -2.08
C PRO A 124 17.48 -3.23 -0.55
N SER A 125 17.84 -2.07 0.01
CA SER A 125 17.88 -1.84 1.46
C SER A 125 16.49 -1.79 2.10
N ILE A 126 15.43 -1.73 1.31
CA ILE A 126 14.05 -1.70 1.80
C ILE A 126 13.51 -3.13 1.83
N PRO A 127 13.05 -3.61 3.00
CA PRO A 127 12.46 -4.93 3.09
C PRO A 127 11.07 -4.90 2.43
N THR A 128 10.88 -5.67 1.37
CA THR A 128 9.58 -5.88 0.71
C THR A 128 9.10 -7.32 0.95
N GLU A 129 7.84 -7.59 0.66
CA GLU A 129 7.34 -8.95 0.62
C GLU A 129 7.90 -9.73 -0.58
N LYS A 130 8.14 -11.02 -0.38
CA LYS A 130 8.64 -11.89 -1.44
C LYS A 130 7.50 -12.33 -2.36
N VAL A 131 7.53 -11.84 -3.59
CA VAL A 131 6.62 -12.27 -4.67
C VAL A 131 7.08 -13.62 -5.20
N LEU A 132 6.24 -14.64 -5.08
CA LEU A 132 6.47 -15.97 -5.65
C LEU A 132 6.09 -16.01 -7.13
N TYR A 133 4.91 -15.48 -7.46
CA TYR A 133 4.41 -15.43 -8.83
C TYR A 133 3.31 -14.37 -8.95
N ASP A 134 3.12 -13.77 -10.13
CA ASP A 134 2.01 -12.85 -10.40
C ASP A 134 1.57 -12.95 -11.86
N TRP A 135 0.34 -12.54 -12.14
CA TRP A 135 -0.19 -12.43 -13.50
C TRP A 135 -1.38 -11.48 -13.56
N ILE A 136 -1.74 -11.10 -14.78
CA ILE A 136 -2.99 -10.39 -15.08
C ILE A 136 -4.00 -11.41 -15.58
N ASP A 137 -5.20 -11.38 -15.01
CA ASP A 137 -6.38 -12.09 -15.50
C ASP A 137 -7.26 -11.10 -16.28
N PRO A 138 -7.10 -11.00 -17.61
CA PRO A 138 -7.83 -10.03 -18.41
C PRO A 138 -9.32 -10.38 -18.53
N MET A 139 -9.69 -11.66 -18.44
CA MET A 139 -11.09 -12.09 -18.50
C MET A 139 -11.86 -11.56 -17.28
N TRP A 140 -11.22 -11.59 -16.11
CA TRP A 140 -11.83 -11.19 -14.84
C TRP A 140 -11.46 -9.74 -14.41
N ASN A 141 -10.62 -9.05 -15.19
CA ASN A 141 -10.10 -7.71 -14.90
C ASN A 141 -9.41 -7.63 -13.54
N ARG A 142 -8.40 -8.49 -13.32
CA ARG A 142 -7.66 -8.53 -12.06
C ARG A 142 -6.15 -8.65 -12.25
N THR A 143 -5.40 -8.06 -11.33
CA THR A 143 -4.04 -8.51 -11.03
C THR A 143 -4.11 -9.55 -9.93
N ILE A 144 -3.36 -10.63 -10.08
CA ILE A 144 -3.17 -11.65 -9.05
C ILE A 144 -1.70 -11.71 -8.69
N MET A 145 -1.40 -11.73 -7.39
CA MET A 145 -0.05 -11.87 -6.86
C MET A 145 -0.04 -12.91 -5.75
N ILE A 146 0.87 -13.89 -5.86
CA ILE A 146 1.16 -14.87 -4.83
C ILE A 146 2.43 -14.42 -4.10
N SER A 147 2.36 -14.28 -2.79
CA SER A 147 3.49 -13.78 -1.99
C SER A 147 3.61 -14.52 -0.66
N GLU A 148 4.84 -14.62 -0.17
CA GLU A 148 5.11 -15.12 1.19
C GLU A 148 4.69 -14.11 2.25
N ARG A 149 4.28 -14.61 3.40
CA ARG A 149 4.00 -13.82 4.59
C ARG A 149 5.29 -13.21 5.09
N VAL A 150 5.31 -11.88 5.20
CA VAL A 150 6.37 -11.16 5.89
C VAL A 150 6.36 -11.56 7.36
N LEU A 151 7.54 -11.88 7.89
CA LEU A 151 7.71 -12.22 9.30
C LEU A 151 7.34 -11.04 10.20
N GLY A 152 6.69 -11.30 11.33
CA GLY A 152 6.39 -10.29 12.35
C GLY A 152 4.91 -9.97 12.47
N LYS A 153 4.61 -8.85 13.14
CA LYS A 153 3.25 -8.30 13.25
C LYS A 153 3.21 -6.94 12.57
N THR A 154 2.03 -6.52 12.13
CA THR A 154 1.86 -5.12 11.72
C THR A 154 2.22 -4.21 12.89
N TYR A 155 2.76 -3.02 12.61
CA TYR A 155 3.12 -2.10 13.68
C TYR A 155 1.91 -1.69 14.53
N GLN A 156 0.74 -1.58 13.90
CA GLN A 156 -0.56 -1.42 14.56
C GLN A 156 -0.80 -2.48 15.66
N GLU A 157 -0.50 -3.75 15.39
CA GLU A 157 -0.66 -4.86 16.33
C GLU A 157 0.47 -4.93 17.36
N ALA A 158 1.70 -4.54 16.98
CA ALA A 158 2.85 -4.56 17.87
C ALA A 158 2.87 -3.38 18.86
N TRP A 159 2.33 -2.22 18.47
CA TRP A 159 2.35 -0.97 19.24
C TRP A 159 2.10 -1.09 20.74
N PRO A 160 1.04 -1.78 21.24
CA PRO A 160 0.77 -1.84 22.67
C PRO A 160 1.84 -2.61 23.46
N SER A 161 2.66 -3.44 22.80
CA SER A 161 3.72 -4.22 23.44
C SER A 161 5.10 -3.55 23.43
N LEU A 162 5.26 -2.46 22.68
CA LEU A 162 6.55 -1.80 22.51
C LEU A 162 6.78 -0.71 23.56
N THR A 163 8.00 -0.62 24.08
CA THR A 163 8.41 0.51 24.92
C THR A 163 8.51 1.79 24.08
N MET A 164 8.54 2.95 24.75
CA MET A 164 8.73 4.24 24.07
C MET A 164 10.03 4.27 23.25
N HIS A 165 11.12 3.73 23.80
CA HIS A 165 12.41 3.66 23.12
C HIS A 165 12.35 2.78 21.86
N GLN A 166 11.70 1.61 21.96
CA GLN A 166 11.47 0.73 20.82
C GLN A 166 10.59 1.38 19.74
N LYS A 167 9.52 2.11 20.13
CA LYS A 167 8.66 2.85 19.20
C LYS A 167 9.45 3.92 18.42
N LEU A 168 10.29 4.68 19.10
CA LEU A 168 11.18 5.68 18.47
C LEU A 168 12.19 5.02 17.51
N SER A 169 12.76 3.88 17.90
CA SER A 169 13.65 3.10 17.03
C SER A 169 12.97 2.63 15.74
N VAL A 170 11.71 2.18 15.82
CA VAL A 170 10.94 1.85 14.61
C VAL A 170 10.72 3.08 13.73
N ALA A 171 10.41 4.24 14.31
CA ALA A 171 10.26 5.49 13.55
C ALA A 171 11.55 5.85 12.79
N ASP A 172 12.71 5.69 13.43
CA ASP A 172 14.01 5.91 12.80
C ASP A 172 14.28 4.93 11.65
N GLN A 173 13.92 3.64 11.81
CA GLN A 173 14.06 2.64 10.75
C GLN A 173 13.16 2.97 9.55
N VAL A 174 11.88 3.27 9.78
CA VAL A 174 10.94 3.66 8.71
C VAL A 174 11.42 4.93 8.01
N ALA A 175 11.87 5.95 8.75
CA ALA A 175 12.41 7.18 8.16
C ALA A 175 13.64 6.92 7.28
N LYS A 176 14.53 6.00 7.66
CA LYS A 176 15.67 5.58 6.83
C LYS A 176 15.22 4.91 5.53
N HIS A 177 14.19 4.06 5.57
CA HIS A 177 13.64 3.46 4.35
C HIS A 177 12.98 4.50 3.44
N LEU A 178 12.22 5.44 4.00
CA LEU A 178 11.64 6.56 3.24
C LEU A 178 12.72 7.47 2.65
N LYS A 179 13.84 7.65 3.37
CA LYS A 179 15.01 8.36 2.87
C LYS A 179 15.60 7.66 1.64
N ALA A 180 15.82 6.35 1.72
CA ALA A 180 16.34 5.57 0.60
C ALA A 180 15.41 5.62 -0.63
N LEU A 181 14.08 5.55 -0.45
CA LEU A 181 13.14 5.75 -1.56
C LEU A 181 13.31 7.13 -2.21
N SER A 182 13.44 8.18 -1.39
CA SER A 182 13.46 9.56 -1.87
C SER A 182 14.68 9.94 -2.70
N GLU A 183 15.70 9.09 -2.75
CA GLU A 183 16.85 9.26 -3.63
C GLU A 183 16.48 9.07 -5.11
N MET A 184 15.39 8.34 -5.37
CA MET A 184 14.81 8.23 -6.70
C MET A 184 14.00 9.49 -6.99
N THR A 185 14.31 10.16 -8.10
CA THR A 185 13.68 11.43 -8.49
C THR A 185 13.03 11.37 -9.86
N SER A 186 12.04 12.24 -10.09
CA SER A 186 11.42 12.46 -11.40
C SER A 186 10.96 13.91 -11.56
N ASP A 187 10.82 14.34 -12.80
CA ASP A 187 10.15 15.58 -13.20
C ASP A 187 8.65 15.41 -13.45
N TYR A 188 8.11 14.23 -13.17
CA TYR A 188 6.70 13.90 -13.35
C TYR A 188 6.10 13.29 -12.08
N VAL A 189 4.83 13.60 -11.82
CA VAL A 189 3.99 12.84 -10.90
C VAL A 189 3.57 11.56 -11.61
N GLU A 190 4.27 10.48 -11.29
CA GLU A 190 4.14 9.19 -11.96
C GLU A 190 4.48 8.01 -11.05
N THR A 191 4.13 6.80 -11.49
CA THR A 191 4.54 5.53 -10.88
C THR A 191 5.98 5.19 -11.25
N VAL A 192 6.52 4.10 -10.72
CA VAL A 192 7.86 3.58 -11.09
C VAL A 192 7.97 3.14 -12.56
N GLN A 193 6.86 3.02 -13.29
CA GLN A 193 6.83 2.69 -14.72
C GLN A 193 6.57 3.90 -15.62
N GLY A 194 6.50 5.11 -15.06
CA GLY A 194 6.23 6.32 -15.82
C GLY A 194 4.76 6.50 -16.25
N THR A 195 3.83 5.79 -15.58
CA THR A 195 2.39 5.98 -15.76
C THR A 195 1.85 6.95 -14.71
N GLY A 196 0.66 7.55 -14.90
CA GLY A 196 0.10 8.44 -13.89
C GLY A 196 -0.31 7.74 -12.60
N LEU A 197 -0.32 8.51 -11.51
CA LEU A 197 -0.79 8.04 -10.20
C LEU A 197 -2.31 8.05 -10.12
N VAL A 198 -2.90 6.92 -9.74
CA VAL A 198 -4.34 6.81 -9.51
C VAL A 198 -4.76 7.70 -8.33
N GLY A 199 -5.92 8.35 -8.44
CA GLY A 199 -6.54 9.06 -7.32
C GLY A 199 -6.41 10.58 -7.39
N ALA A 200 -6.26 11.24 -6.23
CA ALA A 200 -6.34 12.70 -6.03
C ALA A 200 -5.32 13.54 -6.81
N TRP A 201 -4.43 12.90 -7.56
CA TRP A 201 -3.33 13.50 -8.31
C TRP A 201 -3.69 13.81 -9.76
N SER A 202 -4.87 13.37 -10.22
CA SER A 202 -5.38 13.71 -11.54
C SER A 202 -5.69 15.18 -11.66
N LEU A 203 -5.19 15.81 -12.73
CA LEU A 203 -5.56 17.18 -13.11
C LEU A 203 -6.87 17.24 -13.90
N ARG A 204 -7.56 16.12 -14.12
CA ARG A 204 -8.75 16.04 -14.98
C ARG A 204 -10.04 16.03 -14.17
N VAL A 205 -11.11 16.56 -14.79
CA VAL A 205 -12.47 16.34 -14.32
C VAL A 205 -12.76 14.84 -14.40
N ARG A 206 -13.27 14.26 -13.32
CA ARG A 206 -13.51 12.83 -13.21
C ARG A 206 -14.90 12.48 -13.72
N GLU A 207 -14.96 11.68 -14.76
CA GLU A 207 -16.18 10.94 -15.11
C GLU A 207 -16.49 9.92 -14.01
N PRO A 208 -17.76 9.65 -13.68
CA PRO A 208 -18.08 8.59 -12.73
C PRO A 208 -17.63 7.23 -13.29
N LEU A 209 -16.91 6.46 -12.47
CA LEU A 209 -16.57 5.06 -12.74
C LEU A 209 -17.19 4.19 -11.65
N PRO A 210 -17.44 2.89 -11.94
CA PRO A 210 -17.78 1.93 -10.91
C PRO A 210 -16.74 1.95 -9.79
N PHE A 211 -17.15 1.82 -8.53
CA PHE A 211 -16.26 1.95 -7.37
C PHE A 211 -15.07 0.99 -7.41
N TRP A 212 -15.23 -0.16 -8.07
CA TRP A 212 -14.19 -1.19 -8.17
C TRP A 212 -13.19 -0.90 -9.28
N LYS A 213 -13.55 -0.07 -10.26
CA LYS A 213 -12.77 0.10 -11.49
C LYS A 213 -11.68 1.14 -11.25
N PRO A 214 -10.41 0.74 -11.19
CA PRO A 214 -9.33 1.71 -11.09
C PRO A 214 -9.26 2.58 -12.35
N ARG A 215 -8.69 3.77 -12.20
CA ARG A 215 -8.56 4.74 -13.28
C ARG A 215 -7.12 4.83 -13.73
N VAL A 216 -6.90 4.75 -15.04
CA VAL A 216 -5.60 5.08 -15.63
C VAL A 216 -5.49 6.60 -15.71
N GLU A 217 -4.46 7.13 -15.09
CA GLU A 217 -4.15 8.56 -15.12
C GLU A 217 -2.96 8.82 -16.04
N PRO A 218 -2.93 9.94 -16.77
CA PRO A 218 -1.71 10.39 -17.42
C PRO A 218 -0.69 10.80 -16.35
N ARG A 219 0.60 10.63 -16.65
CA ARG A 219 1.64 11.31 -15.87
C ARG A 219 1.47 12.81 -15.99
N VAL A 220 1.79 13.53 -14.92
CA VAL A 220 1.64 14.99 -14.85
C VAL A 220 3.03 15.60 -14.69
N SER A 221 3.39 16.59 -15.50
CA SER A 221 4.68 17.26 -15.33
C SER A 221 4.72 17.98 -13.97
N ARG A 222 5.90 18.13 -13.40
CA ARG A 222 6.12 18.89 -12.16
C ARG A 222 5.55 20.30 -12.27
N ASP A 223 5.80 20.99 -13.38
CA ASP A 223 5.30 22.36 -13.61
C ASP A 223 3.76 22.42 -13.63
N ASP A 224 3.11 21.45 -14.29
CA ASP A 224 1.64 21.37 -14.31
C ASP A 224 1.06 21.07 -12.92
N TYR A 225 1.74 20.19 -12.17
CA TYR A 225 1.36 19.86 -10.79
C TYR A 225 1.52 21.08 -9.87
N GLU A 226 2.63 21.80 -9.96
CA GLU A 226 2.87 23.04 -9.20
C GLU A 226 1.83 24.10 -9.54
N ALA A 227 1.52 24.30 -10.83
CA ALA A 227 0.47 25.21 -11.27
C ALA A 227 -0.92 24.80 -10.73
N TYR A 228 -1.20 23.50 -10.67
CA TYR A 228 -2.43 22.99 -10.06
C TYR A 228 -2.50 23.28 -8.56
N ILE A 229 -1.45 22.96 -7.79
CA ILE A 229 -1.41 23.24 -6.35
C ILE A 229 -1.57 24.75 -6.11
N LYS A 230 -0.92 25.59 -6.91
CA LYS A 230 -1.10 27.05 -6.83
C LYS A 230 -2.55 27.45 -7.04
N ARG A 231 -3.23 26.96 -8.10
CA ARG A 231 -4.65 27.24 -8.34
C ARG A 231 -5.55 26.77 -7.20
N GLN A 232 -5.28 25.58 -6.65
CA GLN A 232 -6.00 25.07 -5.48
C GLN A 232 -5.80 26.00 -4.27
N ASN A 233 -4.55 26.36 -3.97
CA ASN A 233 -4.22 27.28 -2.88
C ASN A 233 -4.90 28.64 -3.04
N ASP A 234 -4.85 29.22 -4.24
CA ASP A 234 -5.54 30.47 -4.58
C ASP A 234 -7.06 30.34 -4.33
N SER A 235 -7.69 29.22 -4.75
CA SER A 235 -9.12 28.97 -4.52
C SER A 235 -9.49 28.82 -3.05
N TYR A 236 -8.57 28.29 -2.23
CA TYR A 236 -8.73 28.16 -0.78
C TYR A 236 -8.26 29.40 -0.01
N GLY A 237 -7.71 30.42 -0.68
CA GLY A 237 -7.15 31.61 -0.04
C GLY A 237 -5.92 31.31 0.83
N ILE A 238 -5.15 30.29 0.46
CA ILE A 238 -3.87 29.93 1.08
C ILE A 238 -2.80 30.81 0.46
N LYS A 239 -2.21 31.71 1.25
CA LYS A 239 -1.23 32.70 0.77
C LYS A 239 0.21 32.18 0.77
N ILE A 240 0.46 31.08 1.49
CA ILE A 240 1.79 30.47 1.57
C ILE A 240 2.07 29.72 0.27
N ILE A 241 3.28 29.92 -0.25
CA ILE A 241 3.76 29.25 -1.45
C ILE A 241 3.91 27.75 -1.16
N ALA A 242 3.56 26.91 -2.14
CA ALA A 242 3.75 25.47 -2.01
C ALA A 242 5.24 25.17 -1.72
N PRO A 243 5.56 24.30 -0.74
CA PRO A 243 6.96 24.02 -0.43
C PRO A 243 7.67 23.27 -1.57
N ASN A 244 9.00 23.45 -1.66
CA ASN A 244 9.88 22.80 -2.64
C ASN A 244 9.52 23.04 -4.12
N ILE A 245 8.98 24.21 -4.46
CA ILE A 245 8.80 24.61 -5.86
C ILE A 245 10.13 24.53 -6.61
N GLY A 246 10.08 23.97 -7.82
CA GLY A 246 11.24 23.82 -8.70
C GLY A 246 12.22 22.71 -8.32
N GLN A 247 11.99 21.98 -7.21
CA GLN A 247 12.80 20.82 -6.84
C GLN A 247 12.26 19.56 -7.51
N PRO A 248 13.12 18.58 -7.88
CA PRO A 248 12.67 17.28 -8.36
C PRO A 248 11.69 16.61 -7.41
N LEU A 249 10.69 15.92 -7.98
CA LEU A 249 9.79 15.07 -7.21
C LEU A 249 10.56 13.83 -6.76
N VAL A 250 10.22 13.28 -5.60
CA VAL A 250 10.89 12.11 -5.01
C VAL A 250 9.92 10.95 -4.88
N LEU A 251 10.40 9.73 -5.05
CA LEU A 251 9.58 8.53 -4.89
C LEU A 251 9.17 8.35 -3.43
N GLN A 252 7.89 8.07 -3.18
CA GLN A 252 7.33 7.97 -1.82
C GLN A 252 6.31 6.86 -1.71
N HIS A 253 6.33 6.14 -0.58
CA HIS A 253 5.23 5.27 -0.17
C HIS A 253 4.17 6.10 0.55
N SER A 254 3.22 6.67 -0.21
CA SER A 254 2.23 7.63 0.32
C SER A 254 1.28 7.04 1.36
N ASP A 255 1.18 5.70 1.45
CA ASP A 255 0.31 4.99 2.39
C ASP A 255 1.12 4.10 3.36
N CYS A 256 2.26 4.58 3.85
CA CYS A 256 3.10 3.85 4.81
C CYS A 256 2.52 3.91 6.24
N ASN A 257 1.26 3.53 6.38
CA ASN A 257 0.52 3.51 7.64
C ASN A 257 0.96 2.35 8.57
N PRO A 258 0.63 2.38 9.88
CA PRO A 258 0.95 1.31 10.82
C PRO A 258 0.49 -0.11 10.45
N THR A 259 -0.45 -0.25 9.52
CA THR A 259 -0.89 -1.57 9.04
C THR A 259 -0.12 -2.06 7.82
N ASN A 260 0.66 -1.18 7.16
CA ASN A 260 1.39 -1.46 5.93
C ASN A 260 2.90 -1.69 6.12
N PHE A 261 3.36 -1.87 7.37
CA PHE A 261 4.69 -2.41 7.64
C PHE A 261 4.68 -3.32 8.87
N LEU A 262 5.61 -4.27 8.86
CA LEU A 262 5.74 -5.30 9.87
C LEU A 262 7.02 -5.11 10.68
N VAL A 263 6.93 -5.48 11.95
CA VAL A 263 8.04 -5.44 12.90
C VAL A 263 8.15 -6.75 13.68
N THR A 264 9.37 -7.08 14.12
CA THR A 264 9.57 -8.08 15.17
C THR A 264 9.08 -7.54 16.52
N ILE A 265 8.62 -8.45 17.38
CA ILE A 265 8.42 -8.18 18.81
C ILE A 265 9.58 -8.84 19.55
N PRO A 266 10.53 -8.06 20.10
CA PRO A 266 11.66 -8.63 20.79
C PRO A 266 11.23 -9.40 22.04
N SER A 267 11.94 -10.49 22.35
CA SER A 267 11.68 -11.27 23.58
C SER A 267 12.27 -10.62 24.83
N ASN A 268 13.35 -9.85 24.68
CA ASN A 268 13.93 -9.02 25.73
C ASN A 268 13.49 -7.56 25.54
N ILE A 269 13.16 -6.88 26.63
CA ILE A 269 12.72 -5.48 26.62
C ILE A 269 13.81 -4.50 26.16
N ASP A 270 15.09 -4.86 26.33
CA ASP A 270 16.24 -4.06 25.92
C ASP A 270 16.59 -4.21 24.43
N ASP A 271 16.07 -5.25 23.78
CA ASP A 271 16.30 -5.50 22.35
C ASP A 271 15.42 -4.57 21.50
N GLN A 272 15.91 -4.26 20.30
CA GLN A 272 15.19 -3.38 19.38
C GLN A 272 14.30 -4.18 18.42
N PRO A 273 13.06 -3.74 18.17
CA PRO A 273 12.26 -4.28 17.08
C PRO A 273 12.95 -3.98 15.74
N ILE A 274 12.78 -4.87 14.77
CA ILE A 274 13.31 -4.73 13.42
C ILE A 274 12.14 -4.59 12.47
N VAL A 275 12.17 -3.60 11.57
CA VAL A 275 11.24 -3.52 10.44
C VAL A 275 11.56 -4.63 9.46
N THR A 276 10.67 -5.62 9.35
CA THR A 276 10.88 -6.85 8.58
C THR A 276 10.25 -6.81 7.20
N GLY A 277 9.35 -5.87 6.94
CA GLY A 277 8.82 -5.64 5.60
C GLY A 277 7.84 -4.48 5.55
N ILE A 278 7.83 -3.80 4.41
CA ILE A 278 6.85 -2.81 3.99
C ILE A 278 6.01 -3.46 2.89
N ILE A 279 4.69 -3.28 2.94
CA ILE A 279 3.71 -3.91 2.05
C ILE A 279 2.74 -2.87 1.46
N ASP A 280 1.88 -3.33 0.56
CA ASP A 280 0.86 -2.51 -0.14
C ASP A 280 1.45 -1.43 -1.05
N TRP A 281 2.33 -1.88 -1.95
CA TRP A 281 3.12 -1.03 -2.86
C TRP A 281 2.33 -0.43 -4.04
N GLU A 282 1.01 -0.52 -4.04
CA GLU A 282 0.15 -0.07 -5.15
C GLU A 282 0.08 1.45 -5.29
N GLY A 283 0.28 2.17 -4.18
CA GLY A 283 0.14 3.63 -4.09
C GLY A 283 1.46 4.41 -4.19
N ILE A 284 2.56 3.77 -4.62
CA ILE A 284 3.85 4.46 -4.69
C ILE A 284 3.88 5.48 -5.85
N GLY A 285 4.55 6.61 -5.64
CA GLY A 285 4.69 7.60 -6.70
C GLY A 285 5.69 8.71 -6.43
N TYR A 286 6.12 9.37 -7.49
CA TYR A 286 6.96 10.57 -7.42
C TYR A 286 6.13 11.79 -7.06
N LEU A 287 6.42 12.40 -5.91
CA LEU A 287 5.62 13.46 -5.30
C LEU A 287 6.54 14.51 -4.63
N PRO A 288 6.02 15.67 -4.21
CA PRO A 288 6.84 16.69 -3.56
C PRO A 288 7.48 16.21 -2.26
N LYS A 289 8.79 16.43 -2.11
CA LYS A 289 9.60 15.92 -0.99
C LYS A 289 9.12 16.32 0.40
N TRP A 290 8.52 17.50 0.55
CA TRP A 290 8.02 17.98 1.84
C TRP A 290 6.92 17.09 2.42
N ARG A 291 6.18 16.37 1.58
CA ARG A 291 5.08 15.51 2.01
C ARG A 291 5.53 14.40 2.95
N ILE A 292 6.79 13.94 2.85
CA ILE A 292 7.30 12.79 3.62
C ILE A 292 7.29 13.05 5.13
N ALA A 293 7.82 14.19 5.58
CA ALA A 293 7.78 14.56 7.01
C ALA A 293 6.48 15.28 7.41
N THR A 294 5.77 15.84 6.43
CA THR A 294 4.65 16.76 6.68
C THR A 294 3.29 16.03 6.69
N CYS A 295 3.01 15.19 5.70
CA CYS A 295 1.72 14.49 5.60
C CYS A 295 1.40 13.50 6.73
N PRO A 296 2.37 12.86 7.43
CA PRO A 296 2.04 12.01 8.57
C PRO A 296 1.27 12.73 9.66
N ARG A 297 1.46 14.04 9.80
CA ARG A 297 0.69 14.91 10.72
C ARG A 297 -0.80 14.98 10.44
N LEU A 298 -1.22 14.68 9.21
CA LEU A 298 -2.58 14.88 8.71
C LEU A 298 -3.36 13.59 8.48
N GLY A 299 -2.66 12.52 8.08
CA GLY A 299 -3.32 11.29 7.66
C GLY A 299 -3.95 10.55 8.83
N GLN A 300 -5.28 10.46 8.90
CA GLN A 300 -5.94 9.63 9.91
C GLN A 300 -5.51 8.16 9.84
N GLY A 301 -5.26 7.64 8.63
CA GLY A 301 -4.71 6.29 8.45
C GLY A 301 -3.30 6.12 9.02
N LEU A 302 -2.55 7.21 9.24
CA LEU A 302 -1.24 7.18 9.90
C LEU A 302 -1.35 7.24 11.43
N ARG A 303 -2.54 7.12 12.01
CA ARG A 303 -2.69 6.93 13.45
C ARG A 303 -2.58 5.45 13.80
N VAL A 304 -2.06 5.17 14.99
CA VAL A 304 -2.25 3.85 15.57
C VAL A 304 -3.65 3.83 16.19
N GLU A 305 -4.48 2.90 15.75
CA GLU A 305 -5.81 2.70 16.30
C GLU A 305 -5.72 2.09 17.70
N THR A 306 -6.38 2.71 18.69
CA THR A 306 -6.47 2.16 20.04
C THR A 306 -7.95 2.08 20.44
N ASN A 307 -8.31 1.11 21.29
CA ASN A 307 -9.66 1.01 21.83
C ASN A 307 -9.60 0.94 23.38
N PRO A 308 -10.07 1.97 24.11
CA PRO A 308 -10.64 3.22 23.59
C PRO A 308 -9.61 4.08 22.84
N PRO A 309 -10.05 5.02 21.98
CA PRO A 309 -9.16 5.99 21.37
C PRO A 309 -8.41 6.79 22.44
N VAL A 310 -7.08 6.72 22.43
CA VAL A 310 -6.21 7.48 23.31
C VAL A 310 -5.32 8.42 22.50
N ARG A 311 -4.79 9.45 23.16
CA ARG A 311 -3.88 10.41 22.51
C ARG A 311 -2.62 9.74 21.95
N GLU A 312 -2.18 8.61 22.52
CA GLU A 312 -1.06 7.82 22.01
C GLU A 312 -1.22 7.40 20.53
N GLY A 313 -2.45 7.32 20.02
CA GLY A 313 -2.69 7.03 18.60
C GLY A 313 -2.11 8.08 17.63
N ASN A 314 -1.91 9.31 18.11
CA ASN A 314 -1.25 10.39 17.35
C ASN A 314 0.27 10.38 17.53
N ASP A 315 0.80 9.67 18.52
CA ASP A 315 2.24 9.69 18.85
C ASP A 315 3.07 9.13 17.69
N TRP A 316 2.58 8.08 17.01
CA TRP A 316 3.27 7.55 15.82
C TRP A 316 3.42 8.60 14.72
N GLN A 317 2.37 9.37 14.42
CA GLN A 317 2.43 10.47 13.44
C GLN A 317 3.53 11.47 13.82
N TRP A 318 3.67 11.72 15.12
CA TRP A 318 4.71 12.55 15.70
C TRP A 318 6.11 11.99 15.57
N MET A 319 6.31 10.75 16.00
CA MET A 319 7.59 10.06 15.95
C MET A 319 8.09 9.94 14.52
N LEU A 320 7.24 9.50 13.58
CA LEU A 320 7.61 9.32 12.18
C LEU A 320 7.99 10.65 11.52
N SER A 321 7.20 11.69 11.72
CA SER A 321 7.50 13.01 11.15
C SER A 321 8.84 13.56 11.66
N ASN A 322 9.09 13.46 12.97
CA ASN A 322 10.35 13.93 13.56
C ASN A 322 11.55 13.07 13.12
N ALA A 323 11.37 11.76 13.00
CA ALA A 323 12.39 10.88 12.42
C ALA A 323 12.71 11.25 10.96
N CYS A 324 11.68 11.60 10.16
CA CYS A 324 11.87 12.10 8.80
C CYS A 324 12.64 13.42 8.77
N VAL A 325 12.38 14.35 9.70
CA VAL A 325 13.16 15.59 9.83
C VAL A 325 14.62 15.29 10.12
N ARG A 326 14.92 14.39 11.06
CA ARG A 326 16.30 14.00 11.40
C ARG A 326 17.09 13.45 10.20
N VAL A 327 16.42 12.83 9.22
CA VAL A 327 17.06 12.34 7.98
C VAL A 327 17.00 13.35 6.81
N GLY A 328 16.62 14.59 7.09
CA GLY A 328 16.73 15.74 6.18
C GLY A 328 15.50 15.98 5.29
N PHE A 329 14.30 15.55 5.72
CA PHE A 329 13.05 15.97 5.08
C PHE A 329 12.52 17.27 5.70
N PRO A 330 12.05 18.22 4.88
CA PRO A 330 11.51 19.47 5.41
C PRO A 330 10.12 19.24 6.02
N LEU A 331 9.88 19.88 7.17
CA LEU A 331 8.62 19.85 7.89
C LEU A 331 7.89 21.19 7.73
N GLU A 332 6.79 21.18 6.99
CA GLU A 332 6.13 22.39 6.51
C GLU A 332 4.84 22.68 7.31
N LEU A 333 4.99 22.93 8.61
CA LEU A 333 3.85 23.09 9.52
C LEU A 333 2.98 24.29 9.17
N ASP A 334 3.56 25.42 8.78
CA ASP A 334 2.78 26.62 8.48
C ASP A 334 1.95 26.43 7.21
N TYR A 335 2.51 25.76 6.21
CA TYR A 335 1.77 25.37 5.01
C TYR A 335 0.61 24.43 5.36
N ILE A 336 0.84 23.42 6.22
CA ILE A 336 -0.24 22.55 6.69
C ILE A 336 -1.33 23.38 7.36
N LYS A 337 -0.98 24.18 8.38
CA LYS A 337 -1.93 24.98 9.16
C LYS A 337 -2.88 25.76 8.25
N GLU A 338 -2.32 26.48 7.30
CA GLU A 338 -3.09 27.24 6.32
C GLU A 338 -3.95 26.35 5.41
N SER A 339 -3.44 25.19 5.00
CA SER A 339 -4.16 24.26 4.12
C SER A 339 -5.36 23.57 4.79
N VAL A 340 -5.35 23.48 6.12
CA VAL A 340 -6.38 22.75 6.88
C VAL A 340 -7.29 23.67 7.72
N ARG A 341 -6.93 24.94 7.95
CA ARG A 341 -7.70 25.86 8.81
C ARG A 341 -9.18 26.03 8.44
N LYS A 342 -9.54 25.85 7.16
CA LYS A 342 -10.94 25.93 6.69
C LYS A 342 -11.71 24.62 6.87
N ARG A 343 -11.00 23.50 7.09
CA ARG A 343 -11.56 22.13 7.15
C ARG A 343 -11.60 21.57 8.57
N TYR A 344 -10.79 22.11 9.48
CA TYR A 344 -10.62 21.60 10.85
C TYR A 344 -10.76 22.71 11.87
N SER A 345 -11.23 22.37 13.07
CA SER A 345 -11.26 23.30 14.21
C SER A 345 -9.85 23.70 14.66
N GLU A 346 -9.73 24.82 15.37
CA GLU A 346 -8.45 25.28 15.91
C GLU A 346 -7.76 24.23 16.80
N GLU A 347 -8.53 23.52 17.64
CA GLU A 347 -7.99 22.44 18.48
C GLU A 347 -7.47 21.27 17.65
N ALA A 348 -8.19 20.88 16.59
CA ALA A 348 -7.72 19.84 15.68
C ALA A 348 -6.43 20.27 14.94
N VAL A 349 -6.33 21.54 14.55
CA VAL A 349 -5.10 22.11 13.96
C VAL A 349 -3.96 22.12 14.99
N LYS A 350 -4.22 22.42 16.26
CA LYS A 350 -3.22 22.37 17.33
C LYS A 350 -2.59 20.98 17.47
N HIS A 351 -3.39 19.91 17.41
CA HIS A 351 -2.88 18.53 17.50
C HIS A 351 -2.02 18.08 16.32
N ILE A 352 -2.12 18.75 15.18
CA ILE A 352 -1.25 18.54 14.01
C ILE A 352 0.15 19.11 14.29
N ILE A 353 0.22 20.18 15.10
CA ILE A 353 1.42 20.99 15.35
C ILE A 353 2.09 20.67 16.68
N VAL A 354 1.35 20.12 17.66
CA VAL A 354 1.88 19.78 18.98
C VAL A 354 1.41 18.38 19.41
N CYS A 355 2.28 17.62 20.07
CA CYS A 355 1.91 16.44 20.85
C CYS A 355 2.22 16.69 22.32
N ASP A 356 1.24 16.44 23.18
CA ASP A 356 1.40 16.64 24.62
C ASP A 356 2.21 15.49 25.27
N ASN A 357 2.32 14.34 24.61
CA ASN A 357 3.04 13.16 25.11
C ASN A 357 4.50 13.10 24.66
N LEU A 358 4.90 13.93 23.70
CA LEU A 358 6.23 13.92 23.10
C LEU A 358 6.74 15.36 22.96
N PRO A 359 8.01 15.64 23.28
CA PRO A 359 8.56 16.97 23.10
C PRO A 359 8.45 17.40 21.63
N THR A 360 8.06 18.66 21.44
CA THR A 360 7.84 19.26 20.11
C THR A 360 9.15 19.74 19.48
N GLU A 361 10.22 19.86 20.26
CA GLU A 361 11.54 20.29 19.82
C GLU A 361 12.34 19.10 19.25
N VAL A 362 12.97 19.32 18.09
CA VAL A 362 13.88 18.40 17.38
C VAL A 362 15.27 18.99 17.38
#